data_AF-A0A0P6RQ98-F1
#
_entry.id   AF-A0A0P6RQ98-F1
#
_cell.length_a   1.000
_cell.length_b   1.000
_cell.length_c   1.000
_cell.angle_alpha   90.00
_cell.angle_beta   90.00
_cell.angle_gamma   90.00
#
_symmetry.space_group_name_H-M   'P 1'
#
loop_
_entity.id
_entity.type
_entity.pdbx_description
1 polymer ?
#
loop_
_entity_poly.entity_id
_entity_poly.type
_entity_poly.pdbx_seq_one_letter_code
_entity_poly.pdbx_strand_id
1 'polypeptide(L)' 'MLASQITLTPLIATILIFLAVLAGNRYRRVWKAEGPRWQLWLFGLIAALALLILAFVPMQGI' A
#
# COMPACT_ATOMS: atom_id res chain seq x y z
N MET A 1 -5.00 -17.69 25.37
CA MET A 1 -4.02 -18.22 24.40
C MET A 1 -4.70 -18.39 23.03
N LEU A 2 -5.05 -17.28 22.36
CA LEU A 2 -5.56 -17.23 20.99
C LEU A 2 -5.26 -15.83 20.42
N ALA A 3 -4.01 -15.57 20.06
CA ALA A 3 -3.68 -14.46 19.17
C ALA A 3 -3.34 -15.07 17.82
N SER A 4 -4.23 -14.95 16.84
CA SER A 4 -3.87 -15.22 15.45
C SER A 4 -2.78 -14.21 15.07
N GLN A 5 -1.55 -14.69 14.91
CA GLN A 5 -0.43 -13.84 14.50
C GLN A 5 -0.66 -13.44 13.05
N ILE A 6 -1.06 -12.19 12.82
CA ILE A 6 -1.20 -11.66 11.47
C ILE A 6 0.22 -11.48 10.92
N THR A 7 0.58 -12.28 9.92
CA THR A 7 1.89 -12.23 9.26
C THR A 7 1.74 -12.08 7.75
N LEU A 8 2.65 -11.34 7.12
CA LEU A 8 2.73 -11.20 5.67
C LEU A 8 3.52 -12.34 5.04
N THR A 9 2.94 -13.02 4.05
CA THR A 9 3.71 -13.90 3.17
C THR A 9 4.59 -13.06 2.23
N PRO A 10 5.72 -13.60 1.74
CA PRO A 10 6.54 -12.93 0.72
C PRO A 10 5.75 -12.49 -0.52
N LEU A 11 4.78 -13.31 -0.94
CA LEU A 11 3.92 -13.00 -2.09
C LEU A 11 3.03 -11.77 -1.80
N ILE A 12 2.36 -11.74 -0.65
CA ILE A 12 1.48 -10.61 -0.29
C ILE A 12 2.30 -9.32 -0.12
N ALA A 13 3.46 -9.40 0.54
CA ALA A 13 4.35 -8.25 0.69
C ALA A 13 4.80 -7.69 -0.68
N THR A 14 5.10 -8.58 -1.63
CA THR A 14 5.44 -8.20 -3.01
C THR A 14 4.25 -7.48 -3.68
N ILE A 15 3.04 -8.04 -3.59
CA ILE A 15 1.85 -7.40 -4.18
C ILE A 15 1.61 -6.01 -3.57
N LEU A 16 1.74 -5.87 -2.25
CA LEU A 16 1.57 -4.59 -1.56
C LEU A 16 2.56 -3.52 -2.04
N ILE A 17 3.83 -3.86 -2.22
CA ILE A 17 4.82 -2.88 -2.69
C ILE A 17 4.53 -2.46 -4.13
N PHE A 18 4.14 -3.39 -5.01
CA PHE A 18 3.74 -3.05 -6.38
C PHE A 18 2.48 -2.17 -6.40
N LEU A 19 1.49 -2.44 -5.55
CA LEU A 19 0.30 -1.60 -5.41
C LEU A 19 0.68 -0.19 -4.94
N ALA A 20 1.56 -0.07 -3.94
CA ALA A 20 2.03 1.23 -3.46
C ALA A 20 2.71 2.04 -4.58
N VAL A 21 3.57 1.41 -5.38
CA VAL A 21 4.27 2.05 -6.51
C VAL A 21 3.29 2.47 -7.61
N LEU A 22 2.36 1.59 -7.98
CA LEU A 22 1.34 1.91 -9.00
C LEU A 22 0.42 3.04 -8.55
N ALA A 23 -0.05 3.00 -7.31
CA ALA A 23 -0.87 4.06 -6.72
C ALA A 23 -0.11 5.39 -6.65
N GLY A 24 1.16 5.39 -6.22
CA GLY A 24 2.01 6.58 -6.20
C GLY A 24 2.23 7.19 -7.58
N ASN A 25 2.44 6.35 -8.61
CA ASN A 25 2.54 6.82 -10.00
C ASN A 25 1.23 7.47 -10.48
N ARG A 26 0.07 6.89 -10.13
CA ARG A 26 -1.24 7.45 -10.48
C ARG A 26 -1.53 8.74 -9.74
N TYR A 27 -1.23 8.81 -8.44
CA TYR A 27 -1.29 10.04 -7.65
C TYR A 27 -0.50 11.16 -8.33
N ARG A 28 0.76 10.89 -8.68
CA ARG A 28 1.64 11.87 -9.35
C ARG A 28 1.10 12.32 -10.70
N ARG A 29 0.47 11.42 -11.48
CA ARG A 29 -0.16 11.77 -12.76
C ARG A 29 -1.37 12.68 -12.57
N VAL A 30 -2.28 12.33 -11.65
CA VAL A 30 -3.46 13.15 -11.34
C VAL A 30 -3.04 14.52 -10.83
N TRP A 31 -2.03 14.58 -9.96
CA TRP A 31 -1.54 15.84 -9.40
C TRP A 31 -0.98 16.76 -10.49
N LYS A 32 -0.16 16.21 -11.38
CA LYS A 32 0.39 16.97 -12.52
C LYS A 32 -0.63 17.37 -13.56
N ALA A 33 -1.71 16.61 -13.70
CA ALA A 33 -2.81 16.94 -14.62
C ALA A 33 -3.86 17.87 -13.99
N GLU A 34 -3.63 18.36 -12.76
CA GLU A 34 -4.61 19.12 -11.98
C GLU A 34 -6.00 18.45 -11.94
N GLY A 35 -5.98 17.11 -11.91
CA GLY A 35 -7.19 16.29 -11.96
C GLY A 35 -8.02 16.39 -10.67
N PRO A 36 -9.16 15.68 -10.63
CA PRO A 36 -10.08 15.75 -9.50
C PRO A 36 -9.40 15.42 -8.16
N ARG A 37 -9.55 16.31 -7.18
CA ARG A 37 -8.88 16.21 -5.86
C ARG A 37 -9.20 14.91 -5.12
N TRP A 38 -10.37 14.33 -5.35
CA TRP A 38 -10.75 13.04 -4.74
C TRP A 38 -9.87 11.88 -5.22
N GLN A 39 -9.37 11.93 -6.46
CA GLN A 39 -8.46 10.89 -6.99
C GLN A 39 -7.08 10.96 -6.33
N LEU A 40 -6.61 12.16 -5.96
CA LEU A 40 -5.41 12.32 -5.16
C LEU A 40 -5.58 11.61 -3.83
N TRP A 41 -6.67 11.89 -3.11
CA TRP A 41 -6.94 11.22 -1.84
C TRP A 41 -7.04 9.70 -1.99
N LEU A 42 -7.75 9.20 -3.01
CA LEU A 42 -7.88 7.77 -3.24
C LEU A 42 -6.52 7.09 -3.46
N PHE A 43 -5.72 7.57 -4.41
CA PHE A 43 -4.41 6.95 -4.71
C PHE A 43 -3.39 7.16 -3.58
N GLY A 44 -3.43 8.32 -2.92
CA GLY A 44 -2.57 8.61 -1.78
C GLY A 44 -2.89 7.70 -0.59
N LEU A 45 -4.17 7.48 -0.29
CA LEU A 45 -4.62 6.62 0.79
C LEU A 45 -4.26 5.14 0.51
N ILE A 46 -4.47 4.66 -0.72
CA ILE A 46 -4.08 3.30 -1.11
C ILE A 46 -2.57 3.09 -0.92
N ALA A 47 -1.75 4.02 -1.39
CA ALA A 47 -0.30 3.95 -1.23
C ALA A 47 0.12 3.99 0.26
N ALA A 48 -0.48 4.90 1.04
CA ALA A 48 -0.20 5.02 2.46
C ALA A 48 -0.55 3.75 3.23
N LEU A 49 -1.74 3.17 3.00
CA LEU A 49 -2.17 1.93 3.66
C LEU A 49 -1.25 0.75 3.30
N ALA A 50 -0.88 0.60 2.02
CA ALA A 50 0.03 -0.47 1.61
C ALA A 50 1.39 -0.36 2.30
N LEU A 51 1.95 0.85 2.41
CA LEU A 51 3.21 1.10 3.10
C LEU A 51 3.10 0.92 4.61
N LEU A 52 1.99 1.32 5.23
CA LEU A 52 1.75 1.09 6.66
C LEU A 52 1.66 -0.41 6.98
N ILE A 53 0.95 -1.18 6.15
CA ILE A 53 0.87 -2.63 6.31
C ILE A 53 2.27 -3.26 6.20
N LEU A 54 3.05 -2.88 5.18
CA LEU A 54 4.42 -3.37 5.02
C LEU A 54 5.36 -2.97 6.17
N ALA A 55 5.18 -1.78 6.76
CA ALA A 55 6.03 -1.28 7.83
C ALA A 55 5.72 -1.93 9.20
N PHE A 56 4.46 -2.28 9.45
CA PHE A 56 4.00 -2.69 10.79
C PHE A 56 3.56 -4.15 10.90
N VAL A 57 3.27 -4.84 9.80
CA VAL A 57 2.90 -6.26 9.85
C VAL A 57 4.15 -7.12 9.69
N PRO A 58 4.45 -8.03 10.63
CA PRO A 58 5.64 -8.87 10.57
C PRO A 58 5.60 -9.83 9.37
N MET A 59 6.77 -10.08 8.79
CA MET A 59 6.92 -11.11 7.76
C MET A 59 6.78 -12.50 8.37
N GLN A 60 6.12 -13.39 7.65
CA GLN A 60 6.12 -14.81 7.98
C GLN A 60 7.57 -15.33 7.86
N GLY A 61 8.10 -15.85 8.96
CA GLY A 61 9.40 -16.51 8.96
C GLY A 61 9.38 -17.77 8.10
N ILE A 62 10.54 -18.10 7.53
CA ILE A 62 10.79 -19.41 6.90
C ILE A 62 10.99 -20.45 8.01
#